data_AF-A0A1W9WEX9-F1
#
_entry.id   AF-A0A1W9WEX9-F1
#
_cell.length_a   1.000
_cell.length_b   1.000
_cell.length_c   1.000
_cell.angle_alpha   90.00
_cell.angle_beta   90.00
_cell.angle_gamma   90.00
#
_symmetry.space_group_name_H-M   'P 1'
#
loop_
_entity.id
_entity.type
_entity.pdbx_description
1 polymer ?
#
loop_
_entity_poly.entity_id
_entity_poly.type
_entity_poly.pdbx_seq_one_letter_code
_entity_poly.pdbx_strand_id
1 'polypeptide(L)'
;MTFSSHLFAGQLSEIELVDGGIIRGEIVSKSDGVYVVKSDSLGTLKVKESEVRFIRVGSAGAMEKEIVSTPKGAAASEIQSLQQSMMNNDEVMGLIMSLQKNPKMQELLKDPGFMKAVSAGDITSLMANPKFIELLNNPEIKEIQKKVLTP
;
A
#
# COMPACT_ATOMS: atom_id res chain seq x y z
N MET A 1 0.59 23.69 -32.26
CA MET A 1 0.22 22.47 -31.51
C MET A 1 1.52 21.78 -31.14
N THR A 2 2.03 22.03 -29.93
CA THR A 2 3.34 21.52 -29.48
C THR A 2 3.06 20.38 -28.50
N PHE A 3 3.23 19.14 -28.95
CA PHE A 3 3.18 17.98 -28.05
C PHE A 3 4.53 17.85 -27.36
N SER A 4 4.57 18.21 -26.07
CA SER A 4 5.70 17.96 -25.17
C SER A 4 5.80 16.46 -24.88
N SER A 5 6.61 15.74 -25.65
CA SER A 5 7.00 14.35 -25.39
C SER A 5 8.34 14.29 -24.65
N HIS A 6 8.36 14.65 -23.37
CA HIS A 6 9.58 14.55 -22.55
C HIS A 6 9.23 14.11 -21.13
N LEU A 7 9.05 12.82 -20.87
CA LEU A 7 8.96 12.34 -19.48
C LEU A 7 9.49 10.90 -19.27
N PHE A 8 10.46 10.38 -20.04
CA PHE A 8 11.15 9.13 -19.65
C PHE A 8 12.63 9.03 -20.08
N ALA A 9 13.19 10.06 -20.72
CA ALA A 9 14.58 10.04 -21.16
C ALA A 9 15.49 10.34 -19.96
N GLY A 10 16.39 9.41 -19.63
CA GLY A 10 17.47 9.67 -18.66
C GLY A 10 17.36 8.98 -17.30
N GLN A 11 16.38 8.10 -17.11
CA GLN A 11 16.12 7.52 -15.79
C GLN A 11 16.41 6.02 -15.75
N LEU A 12 17.21 5.60 -14.77
CA LEU A 12 17.52 4.19 -14.51
C LEU A 12 16.22 3.43 -14.24
N SER A 13 15.89 2.50 -15.12
CA SER A 13 14.63 1.78 -15.12
C SER A 13 14.87 0.27 -15.15
N GLU A 14 14.03 -0.47 -14.43
CA GLU A 14 13.96 -1.94 -14.50
C GLU A 14 12.75 -2.33 -15.35
N ILE A 15 13.00 -3.10 -16.40
CA ILE A 15 12.02 -3.50 -17.41
C ILE A 15 11.87 -5.01 -17.34
N GLU A 16 10.68 -5.46 -16.93
CA GLU A 16 10.30 -6.88 -16.93
C GLU A 16 9.67 -7.21 -18.29
N LEU A 17 10.17 -8.26 -18.92
CA LEU A 17 9.69 -8.77 -20.19
C LEU A 17 8.56 -9.80 -19.99
N VAL A 18 7.79 -10.06 -21.04
CA VAL A 18 6.71 -11.07 -21.04
C VAL A 18 7.21 -12.50 -20.82
N ASP A 19 8.47 -12.78 -21.12
CA ASP A 19 9.14 -14.06 -20.86
C ASP A 19 9.66 -14.19 -19.41
N GLY A 20 9.49 -13.16 -18.59
CA GLY A 20 10.00 -13.07 -17.22
C GLY A 20 11.44 -12.57 -17.11
N GLY A 21 12.10 -12.22 -18.21
CA GLY A 21 13.41 -11.60 -18.22
C GLY A 21 13.39 -10.18 -17.64
N ILE A 22 14.44 -9.78 -16.93
CA ILE A 22 14.54 -8.44 -16.33
C ILE A 22 15.74 -7.71 -16.91
N ILE A 23 15.49 -6.53 -17.49
CA ILE A 23 16.50 -5.64 -18.06
C ILE A 23 16.63 -4.41 -17.18
N ARG A 24 17.83 -4.12 -16.70
CA ARG A 24 18.14 -2.89 -15.95
C ARG A 24 18.95 -1.94 -16.83
N GLY A 25 18.45 -0.73 -17.01
CA GLY A 25 19.15 0.28 -17.78
C GLY A 25 18.39 1.60 -17.87
N GLU A 26 19.06 2.60 -18.42
CA GLU A 26 18.51 3.92 -18.65
C GLU A 26 17.67 3.90 -19.93
N ILE A 27 16.42 4.37 -19.85
CA ILE A 27 15.62 4.55 -21.07
C ILE A 27 16.13 5.82 -21.76
N VAL A 28 16.79 5.64 -22.90
CA VAL A 28 17.38 6.73 -23.69
C VAL A 28 16.31 7.38 -24.56
N SER A 29 15.43 6.57 -25.15
CA SER A 29 14.35 7.05 -26.01
C SER A 29 13.24 6.03 -26.16
N LYS A 30 12.02 6.51 -26.41
CA LYS A 30 10.88 5.71 -26.86
C LYS A 30 10.44 6.23 -28.23
N SER A 31 10.50 5.38 -29.27
CA SER A 31 9.96 5.71 -30.60
C SER A 31 9.21 4.51 -31.15
N ASP A 32 8.03 4.73 -31.74
CA ASP A 32 7.26 3.70 -32.44
C ASP A 32 7.01 2.42 -31.62
N GLY A 33 6.76 2.58 -30.31
CA GLY A 33 6.58 1.45 -29.40
C GLY A 33 7.85 0.63 -29.16
N VAL A 34 9.03 1.17 -29.42
CA VAL A 34 10.33 0.56 -29.12
C VAL A 34 11.08 1.42 -28.10
N TYR A 35 11.43 0.81 -26.98
CA TYR A 35 12.27 1.38 -25.94
C TYR A 35 13.74 1.11 -26.26
N VAL A 36 14.53 2.19 -26.32
CA VAL A 36 16.00 2.09 -26.39
C VAL A 36 16.53 2.22 -24.98
N VAL A 37 17.10 1.13 -24.47
CA VAL A 37 17.55 0.99 -23.10
C VAL A 37 19.06 0.85 -23.11
N LYS A 38 19.76 1.74 -22.40
CA LYS A 38 21.21 1.65 -22.22
C LYS A 38 21.50 1.03 -20.86
N SER A 39 21.94 -0.21 -20.87
CA SER A 39 22.40 -0.95 -19.70
C SER A 39 23.92 -0.85 -19.59
N ASP A 40 24.43 -0.69 -18.37
CA ASP A 40 25.87 -0.65 -18.12
C ASP A 40 26.53 -2.02 -18.39
N SER A 41 25.82 -3.11 -18.09
CA SER A 41 26.33 -4.48 -18.24
C SER A 41 26.11 -5.07 -19.64
N LEU A 42 25.03 -4.65 -20.32
CA LEU A 42 24.58 -5.26 -21.58
C LEU A 42 24.69 -4.32 -22.78
N GLY A 43 25.09 -3.06 -22.57
CA GLY A 43 25.15 -2.05 -23.63
C GLY A 43 23.76 -1.54 -24.02
N THR A 44 23.58 -1.17 -25.29
CA THR A 44 22.31 -0.58 -25.77
C THR A 44 21.41 -1.66 -26.33
N LEU A 45 20.24 -1.85 -25.73
CA LEU A 45 19.21 -2.80 -26.14
C LEU A 45 17.99 -2.06 -26.71
N LYS A 46 17.35 -2.68 -27.69
CA LYS A 46 16.05 -2.24 -28.23
C LYS A 46 15.00 -3.24 -27.78
N VAL A 47 14.04 -2.78 -26.98
CA VAL A 47 12.98 -3.61 -26.41
C VAL A 47 11.64 -3.14 -26.98
N LYS A 48 10.87 -4.03 -27.60
CA LYS A 48 9.53 -3.67 -28.08
C LYS A 48 8.58 -3.55 -26.88
N GLU A 49 7.71 -2.54 -26.90
CA GLU A 49 6.68 -2.34 -25.89
C GLU A 49 5.75 -3.55 -25.75
N SER A 50 5.49 -4.28 -26.84
CA SER A 50 4.71 -5.53 -26.82
C SER A 50 5.39 -6.66 -26.04
N GLU A 51 6.72 -6.58 -25.85
CA GLU A 51 7.50 -7.54 -25.08
C GLU A 51 7.70 -7.08 -23.64
N VAL A 52 7.31 -5.85 -23.32
CA VAL A 52 7.41 -5.29 -21.97
C VAL A 52 6.15 -5.62 -21.19
N ARG A 53 6.34 -6.26 -20.04
CA ARG A 53 5.29 -6.53 -19.07
C ARG A 53 5.15 -5.39 -18.06
N PHE A 54 6.26 -4.90 -17.51
CA PHE A 54 6.28 -3.81 -16.54
C PHE A 54 7.55 -2.96 -16.66
N ILE A 55 7.43 -1.64 -16.43
CA ILE A 55 8.57 -0.72 -16.31
C ILE A 55 8.53 -0.09 -14.92
N ARG A 56 9.57 -0.34 -14.13
CA ARG A 56 9.81 0.32 -12.84
C ARG A 56 10.86 1.40 -13.03
N VAL A 57 10.41 2.65 -13.09
CA VAL A 57 11.31 3.79 -13.23
C VAL A 57 11.86 4.17 -11.86
N GLY A 58 13.18 4.03 -11.67
CA GLY A 58 13.85 4.32 -10.40
C GLY A 58 14.11 5.82 -10.25
N SER A 59 13.26 6.54 -9.52
CA SER A 59 13.52 7.93 -9.13
C SER A 59 14.43 7.94 -7.91
N ALA A 60 15.73 8.09 -8.12
CA ALA A 60 16.65 8.40 -7.02
C ALA A 60 16.56 9.90 -6.69
N GLY A 61 15.71 10.24 -5.71
CA GLY A 61 15.61 11.57 -5.13
C GLY A 61 14.68 11.64 -3.91
N ALA A 62 15.24 11.37 -2.72
CA ALA A 62 14.82 11.70 -1.34
C ALA A 62 13.37 11.35 -0.91
N MET A 63 13.04 10.61 0.15
CA MET A 63 13.74 10.27 1.40
C MET A 63 13.00 9.05 2.00
N GLU A 64 13.76 8.04 2.43
CA GLU A 64 13.47 7.13 3.54
C GLU A 64 11.99 6.87 3.94
N LYS A 65 11.28 5.99 3.22
CA LYS A 65 10.29 5.06 3.82
C LYS A 65 9.79 4.01 2.82
N GLU A 66 9.50 2.83 3.34
CA GLU A 66 8.55 1.86 2.77
C GLU A 66 8.97 1.07 1.52
N ILE A 67 9.87 0.13 1.77
CA ILE A 67 9.76 -1.22 1.21
C ILE A 67 8.45 -1.87 1.68
N VAL A 68 7.41 -1.86 0.86
CA VAL A 68 6.60 -3.03 0.47
C VAL A 68 5.40 -2.57 -0.33
N SER A 69 5.31 -3.09 -1.55
CA SER A 69 4.12 -3.02 -2.38
C SER A 69 2.94 -3.69 -1.67
N THR A 70 1.97 -2.89 -1.25
CA THR A 70 0.55 -3.26 -1.27
C THR A 70 -0.21 -2.12 -1.95
N PRO A 71 -1.29 -2.39 -2.69
CA PRO A 71 -2.08 -1.36 -3.34
C PRO A 71 -2.87 -0.58 -2.27
N LYS A 72 -2.19 0.35 -1.60
CA LYS A 72 -2.70 1.06 -0.42
C LYS A 72 -2.73 2.58 -0.65
N GLY A 73 -3.23 3.01 -1.80
CA GLY A 73 -3.41 4.44 -2.11
C GLY A 73 -4.79 4.97 -1.75
N ALA A 74 -5.84 4.20 -2.04
CA ALA A 74 -7.23 4.58 -1.74
C ALA A 74 -7.61 4.22 -0.30
N ALA A 75 -7.42 2.94 0.09
CA ALA A 75 -7.80 2.45 1.40
C ALA A 75 -7.04 3.10 2.57
N ALA A 76 -5.78 3.49 2.41
CA ALA A 76 -5.06 4.23 3.48
C ALA A 76 -5.66 5.63 3.69
N SER A 77 -6.04 6.32 2.61
CA SER A 77 -6.63 7.65 2.69
C SER A 77 -8.02 7.61 3.31
N GLU A 78 -8.80 6.58 2.99
CA GLU A 78 -10.12 6.32 3.57
C GLU A 78 -10.04 5.86 5.04
N ILE A 79 -9.05 5.03 5.39
CA ILE A 79 -8.78 4.68 6.80
C ILE A 79 -8.32 5.92 7.58
N GLN A 80 -7.54 6.81 6.96
CA GLN A 80 -7.07 8.03 7.62
C GLN A 80 -8.21 9.03 7.88
N SER A 81 -9.13 9.21 6.92
CA SER A 81 -10.32 10.05 7.14
C SER A 81 -11.26 9.42 8.16
N LEU A 82 -11.43 8.09 8.13
CA LEU A 82 -12.20 7.37 9.15
C LEU A 82 -11.57 7.51 10.54
N GLN A 83 -10.25 7.36 10.66
CA GLN A 83 -9.50 7.55 11.90
C GLN A 83 -9.66 8.98 12.43
N GLN A 84 -9.58 9.98 11.55
CA GLN A 84 -9.81 11.37 11.90
C GLN A 84 -11.24 11.58 12.42
N SER A 85 -12.25 11.05 11.73
CA SER A 85 -13.65 11.14 12.16
C SER A 85 -13.90 10.43 13.50
N MET A 86 -13.25 9.28 13.75
CA MET A 86 -13.30 8.60 15.05
C MET A 86 -12.65 9.43 16.15
N MET A 87 -11.52 10.10 15.87
CA MET A 87 -10.82 10.97 16.83
C MET A 87 -11.60 12.25 17.17
N ASN A 88 -12.43 12.74 16.25
CA ASN A 88 -13.26 13.93 16.46
C ASN A 88 -14.63 13.60 17.10
N ASN A 89 -14.90 12.33 17.40
CA ASN A 89 -16.14 11.91 18.04
C ASN A 89 -15.86 11.52 19.50
N ASP A 90 -16.24 12.40 20.44
CA ASP A 90 -16.02 12.22 21.88
C ASP A 90 -16.66 10.93 22.43
N GLU A 91 -17.81 10.51 21.86
CA GLU A 91 -18.51 9.27 22.25
C GLU A 91 -17.69 8.04 21.82
N VAL A 92 -17.17 8.05 20.59
CA VAL A 92 -16.29 6.99 20.07
C VAL A 92 -14.97 6.96 20.83
N MET A 93 -14.39 8.11 21.15
CA MET A 93 -13.14 8.20 21.91
C MET A 93 -13.29 7.64 23.32
N GLY A 94 -14.42 7.92 24.00
CA GLY A 94 -14.75 7.35 25.30
C GLY A 94 -14.89 5.82 25.25
N LEU A 95 -15.50 5.29 24.19
CA LEU A 95 -15.62 3.85 23.98
C LEU A 95 -14.28 3.19 23.63
N ILE A 96 -13.42 3.84 22.83
CA ILE A 96 -12.05 3.38 22.56
C ILE A 96 -11.21 3.36 23.84
N MET A 97 -11.32 4.37 24.70
CA MET A 97 -10.62 4.40 25.98
C MET A 97 -11.07 3.28 26.92
N SER A 98 -12.37 2.98 26.96
CA SER A 98 -12.91 1.83 27.71
C SER A 98 -12.38 0.52 27.12
N LEU A 99 -12.34 0.41 25.80
CA LEU A 99 -11.82 -0.76 25.11
C LEU A 99 -10.31 -0.96 25.33
N GLN A 100 -9.52 0.12 25.38
CA GLN A 100 -8.08 0.06 25.69
C GLN A 100 -7.82 -0.44 27.12
N LYS A 101 -8.74 -0.16 28.04
CA LYS A 101 -8.70 -0.69 29.41
C LYS A 101 -9.16 -2.14 29.50
N ASN A 102 -9.74 -2.70 28.44
CA ASN A 102 -10.23 -4.07 28.43
C ASN A 102 -9.05 -5.06 28.38
N PRO A 103 -8.97 -6.03 29.30
CA PRO A 103 -7.87 -7.01 29.32
C PRO A 103 -7.77 -7.82 28.03
N LYS A 104 -8.91 -8.16 27.39
CA LYS A 104 -8.91 -8.89 26.11
C LYS A 104 -8.32 -8.07 24.97
N MET A 105 -8.56 -6.76 24.95
CA MET A 105 -7.96 -5.85 23.97
C MET A 105 -6.45 -5.71 24.20
N GLN A 106 -6.00 -5.63 25.46
CA GLN A 106 -4.56 -5.57 25.75
C GLN A 106 -3.81 -6.82 25.28
N GLU A 107 -4.44 -7.99 25.35
CA GLU A 107 -3.86 -9.22 24.79
C GLU A 107 -3.75 -9.17 23.27
N LEU A 108 -4.71 -8.54 22.59
CA LEU A 108 -4.67 -8.33 21.14
C LEU A 108 -3.64 -7.29 20.73
N LEU A 109 -3.48 -6.20 21.48
CA LEU A 109 -2.45 -5.18 21.21
C LEU A 109 -1.03 -5.72 21.42
N LYS A 110 -0.85 -6.74 22.24
CA LYS A 110 0.41 -7.48 22.39
C LYS A 110 0.68 -8.44 21.22
N ASP A 111 -0.32 -8.73 20.40
CA ASP A 111 -0.19 -9.59 19.24
C ASP A 111 0.30 -8.78 18.02
N PRO A 112 1.53 -9.04 17.53
CA PRO A 112 2.08 -8.30 16.39
C PRO A 112 1.36 -8.62 15.07
N GLY A 113 0.73 -9.78 14.95
CA GLY A 113 -0.09 -10.15 13.80
C GLY A 113 -1.38 -9.34 13.76
N PHE A 114 -2.03 -9.17 14.92
CA PHE A 114 -3.19 -8.30 15.06
C PHE A 114 -2.87 -6.85 14.70
N MET A 115 -1.78 -6.29 15.26
CA MET A 115 -1.38 -4.90 14.98
C MET A 115 -1.08 -4.68 13.48
N LYS A 116 -0.43 -5.65 12.83
CA LYS A 116 -0.21 -5.62 11.37
C LYS A 116 -1.52 -5.68 10.60
N ALA A 117 -2.44 -6.56 10.98
CA ALA A 117 -3.74 -6.70 10.33
C ALA A 117 -4.60 -5.43 10.46
N VAL A 118 -4.67 -4.83 11.66
CA VAL A 118 -5.34 -3.54 11.88
C VAL A 118 -4.71 -2.45 11.02
N SER A 119 -3.39 -2.33 11.07
CA SER A 119 -2.66 -1.30 10.31
C SER A 119 -2.79 -1.49 8.79
N ALA A 120 -2.89 -2.73 8.33
CA ALA A 120 -3.09 -3.08 6.93
C ALA A 120 -4.56 -2.99 6.48
N GLY A 121 -5.52 -2.87 7.40
CA GLY A 121 -6.94 -2.99 7.10
C GLY A 121 -7.34 -4.41 6.67
N ASP A 122 -6.54 -5.42 7.03
CA ASP A 122 -6.75 -6.81 6.64
C ASP A 122 -7.77 -7.48 7.57
N ILE A 123 -9.05 -7.31 7.24
CA ILE A 123 -10.17 -7.89 7.98
C ILE A 123 -10.10 -9.42 8.01
N THR A 124 -9.56 -10.07 6.97
CA THR A 124 -9.42 -11.54 6.94
C THR A 124 -8.46 -12.00 8.03
N SER A 125 -7.30 -11.35 8.15
CA SER A 125 -6.35 -11.64 9.23
C SER A 125 -6.91 -11.30 10.62
N LEU A 126 -7.75 -10.27 10.74
CA LEU A 126 -8.43 -9.97 12.01
C LEU A 126 -9.44 -11.06 12.38
N MET A 127 -10.27 -11.51 11.44
CA MET A 127 -11.26 -12.56 11.67
C MET A 127 -10.64 -13.95 11.88
N ALA A 128 -9.43 -14.19 11.36
CA ALA A 128 -8.67 -15.40 11.64
C ALA A 128 -8.17 -15.46 13.09
N ASN A 129 -8.15 -14.34 13.82
CA ASN A 129 -7.73 -14.30 15.22
C ASN A 129 -8.91 -14.64 16.15
N PRO A 130 -8.90 -15.80 16.85
CA PRO A 130 -10.01 -16.20 17.71
C PRO A 130 -10.25 -15.22 18.87
N LYS A 131 -9.20 -14.56 19.36
CA LYS A 131 -9.32 -13.53 20.42
C LYS A 131 -10.07 -12.30 19.93
N PHE A 132 -9.93 -11.94 18.65
CA PHE A 132 -10.69 -10.84 18.05
C PHE A 132 -12.17 -11.22 17.94
N ILE A 133 -12.49 -12.46 17.52
CA ILE A 133 -13.86 -12.96 17.49
C ILE A 133 -14.51 -12.97 18.87
N GLU A 134 -13.77 -13.39 19.91
CA GLU A 134 -14.25 -13.28 21.29
C GLU A 134 -14.50 -11.85 21.73
N LEU A 135 -13.64 -10.91 21.30
CA LEU A 135 -13.79 -9.50 21.59
C LEU A 135 -15.04 -8.91 20.89
N LEU A 136 -15.36 -9.35 19.67
CA LEU A 136 -16.60 -8.95 18.97
C LEU A 136 -17.88 -9.34 19.72
N ASN A 137 -17.82 -10.39 20.54
CA ASN A 137 -18.94 -10.79 21.37
C ASN A 137 -19.14 -9.90 22.60
N ASN A 138 -18.19 -9.00 22.91
CA ASN A 138 -18.31 -8.06 24.01
C ASN A 138 -19.40 -6.99 23.71
N PRO A 139 -20.32 -6.71 24.66
CA PRO A 139 -21.32 -5.66 24.50
C PRO A 139 -20.73 -4.29 24.13
N GLU A 140 -19.57 -3.91 24.66
CA GLU A 140 -18.92 -2.62 24.37
C GLU A 140 -18.55 -2.49 22.89
N ILE A 141 -18.05 -3.56 22.27
CA ILE A 141 -17.71 -3.58 20.84
C ILE A 141 -18.94 -3.48 19.97
N LYS A 142 -20.03 -4.16 20.35
CA LYS A 142 -21.29 -4.12 19.59
C LYS A 142 -21.87 -2.71 19.56
N GLU A 143 -21.72 -1.95 20.64
CA GLU A 143 -22.16 -0.55 20.68
C GLU A 143 -21.27 0.34 19.81
N ILE A 144 -19.94 0.16 19.83
CA ILE A 144 -19.02 0.86 18.91
C ILE A 144 -19.38 0.56 17.45
N GLN A 145 -19.56 -0.72 17.10
CA GLN A 145 -19.92 -1.13 15.75
C GLN A 145 -21.20 -0.48 15.28
N LYS A 146 -22.26 -0.50 16.10
CA LYS A 146 -23.50 0.19 15.77
C LYS A 146 -23.24 1.66 15.49
N LYS A 147 -22.59 2.35 16.43
CA LYS A 147 -22.33 3.80 16.34
C LYS A 147 -21.43 4.22 15.18
N VAL A 148 -20.49 3.36 14.76
CA VAL A 148 -19.60 3.64 13.62
C VAL A 148 -20.25 3.25 12.27
N LEU A 149 -21.12 2.24 12.25
CA LEU A 149 -21.81 1.78 11.03
C LEU A 149 -23.16 2.48 10.79
N THR A 150 -23.71 3.20 11.77
CA THR A 150 -24.85 4.10 11.54
C THR A 150 -24.33 5.49 11.17
N PRO A 151 -24.49 5.94 9.91
CA PRO A 151 -24.17 7.30 9.50
C PRO A 151 -25.12 8.34 10.11
#